data_AF-A0A925JB14-F1
#
_entry.id   AF-A0A925JB14-F1
#
_cell.length_a   1.000
_cell.length_b   1.000
_cell.length_c   1.000
_cell.angle_alpha   90.00
_cell.angle_beta   90.00
_cell.angle_gamma   90.00
#
_symmetry.space_group_name_H-M   'P 1'
#
loop_
_entity.id
_entity.type
_entity.pdbx_description
1 polymer ?
#
loop_
_entity_poly.entity_id
_entity_poly.type
_entity_poly.pdbx_seq_one_letter_code
_entity_poly.pdbx_strand_id
1 'polypeptide(L)'
;MKRIFYFLLFLLFASHAIAQDSASSKSITWNFSATGSAQTGYQLNLRADIQPGWKLFSTTMKDEDPNTRVRLDSASAGFASIISVIEKPT
;
A
#
# COMPACT_ATOMS: atom_id res chain seq x y z
N MET A 1 44.96 -14.37 15.83
CA MET A 1 43.76 -15.00 16.45
C MET A 1 42.81 -13.99 17.11
N LYS A 2 43.28 -12.97 17.84
CA LYS A 2 42.41 -11.94 18.49
C LYS A 2 41.50 -11.18 17.51
N ARG A 3 41.98 -10.88 16.30
CA ARG A 3 41.19 -10.19 15.24
C ARG A 3 40.00 -11.02 14.73
N ILE A 4 40.17 -12.34 14.62
CA ILE A 4 39.07 -13.26 14.28
C ILE A 4 38.04 -13.28 15.40
N PHE A 5 38.49 -13.26 16.67
CA PHE A 5 37.58 -13.20 17.82
C PHE A 5 36.75 -11.92 17.83
N TYR A 6 37.34 -10.75 17.59
CA TYR A 6 36.59 -9.49 17.50
C TYR A 6 35.63 -9.45 16.30
N PHE A 7 36.01 -10.07 15.17
CA PHE A 7 35.16 -10.17 14.00
C PHE A 7 33.93 -11.08 14.25
N LEU A 8 34.14 -12.21 14.93
CA LEU A 8 33.06 -13.10 15.34
C LEU A 8 32.15 -12.46 16.40
N LEU A 9 32.73 -11.69 17.32
CA LEU A 9 31.97 -10.91 18.30
C LEU A 9 31.08 -9.87 17.59
N PHE A 10 31.61 -9.16 16.59
CA PHE A 10 30.86 -8.18 15.80
C PHE A 10 29.69 -8.83 15.04
N LEU A 11 29.90 -10.01 14.45
CA LEU A 11 28.86 -10.77 13.74
C LEU A 11 27.71 -11.22 14.65
N LEU A 12 27.99 -11.54 15.92
CA LEU A 12 26.97 -11.93 16.90
C LEU A 12 26.08 -10.76 17.34
N PHE A 13 26.59 -9.52 17.29
CA PHE A 13 25.79 -8.33 17.60
C PHE A 13 25.05 -7.77 16.38
N ALA A 14 25.51 -8.06 15.17
CA ALA A 14 24.91 -7.57 13.91
C ALA A 14 23.58 -8.27 13.52
N SER A 15 23.18 -9.34 14.20
CA SER A 15 22.00 -10.14 13.86
C SER A 15 20.65 -9.61 14.36
N HIS A 16 20.60 -8.43 15.00
CA HIS A 16 19.36 -7.88 15.59
C HIS A 16 18.56 -6.93 14.70
N ALA A 17 18.95 -6.74 13.43
CA ALA A 17 18.18 -5.90 12.50
C ALA A 17 17.08 -6.72 11.79
N ILE A 18 16.09 -7.21 12.55
CA ILE A 18 14.83 -7.68 11.97
C ILE A 18 13.93 -6.45 11.77
N ALA A 19 14.21 -5.66 10.74
CA ALA A 19 13.23 -4.74 10.19
C ALA A 19 12.27 -5.53 9.30
N GLN A 20 11.54 -6.48 9.89
CA GLN A 20 10.41 -7.06 9.19
C GLN A 20 9.24 -6.10 9.34
N ASP A 21 8.82 -5.59 8.20
CA ASP A 21 7.59 -4.83 8.02
C ASP A 21 6.49 -5.60 8.73
N SER A 22 6.15 -5.14 9.93
CA SER A 22 5.37 -5.93 10.86
C SER A 22 3.94 -5.94 10.34
N ALA A 23 3.57 -7.02 9.67
CA ALA A 23 2.20 -7.35 9.29
C ALA A 23 1.25 -7.52 10.52
N SER A 24 1.69 -7.13 11.73
CA SER A 24 1.05 -7.39 13.01
C SER A 24 -0.09 -6.43 13.37
N SER A 25 -0.33 -5.36 12.61
CA SER A 25 -1.58 -4.61 12.68
C SER A 25 -1.79 -3.84 11.38
N LYS A 26 -2.62 -4.37 10.47
CA LYS A 26 -3.03 -3.57 9.30
C LYS A 26 -3.86 -2.38 9.79
N SER A 27 -3.25 -1.21 9.86
CA SER A 27 -3.92 0.05 10.22
C SER A 27 -5.05 0.42 9.25
N ILE A 28 -5.02 -0.19 8.05
CA ILE A 28 -6.00 -0.01 7.00
C ILE A 28 -6.35 -1.39 6.44
N THR A 29 -7.65 -1.72 6.43
CA THR A 29 -8.19 -2.89 5.74
C THR A 29 -9.00 -2.43 4.54
N TRP A 30 -8.71 -2.95 3.35
CA TRP A 30 -9.40 -2.58 2.12
C TRP A 30 -10.44 -3.62 1.73
N ASN A 31 -11.66 -3.14 1.48
CA ASN A 31 -12.75 -3.92 0.90
C ASN A 31 -13.01 -3.43 -0.53
N PHE A 32 -13.13 -4.38 -1.46
CA PHE A 32 -13.32 -4.11 -2.87
C PHE A 32 -14.67 -4.65 -3.32
N SER A 33 -15.42 -3.85 -4.05
CA SER A 33 -16.62 -4.31 -4.76
C SER A 33 -16.67 -3.68 -6.14
N ALA A 34 -17.38 -4.32 -7.07
CA ALA A 34 -17.56 -3.83 -8.42
C ALA A 34 -19.05 -3.85 -8.77
N THR A 35 -19.49 -2.81 -9.48
CA THR A 35 -20.84 -2.71 -10.03
C THR A 35 -20.75 -2.30 -11.50
N GLY A 36 -21.63 -2.80 -12.35
CA GLY A 36 -21.67 -2.44 -13.77
C GLY A 36 -21.63 -3.65 -14.70
N SER A 37 -21.56 -3.38 -16.00
CA SER A 37 -21.49 -4.39 -17.04
C SER A 37 -20.49 -3.99 -18.13
N ALA A 38 -20.14 -4.94 -18.99
CA ALA A 38 -19.22 -4.71 -20.11
C ALA A 38 -19.67 -3.57 -21.05
N GLN A 39 -20.97 -3.26 -21.12
CA GLN A 39 -21.52 -2.23 -22.00
C GLN A 39 -21.41 -0.81 -21.42
N THR A 40 -21.51 -0.65 -20.09
CA THR A 40 -21.53 0.67 -19.42
C THR A 40 -20.23 1.01 -18.73
N GLY A 41 -19.27 0.08 -18.72
CA GLY A 41 -18.08 0.15 -17.89
C GLY A 41 -18.34 -0.35 -16.46
N TYR A 42 -17.24 -0.61 -15.76
CA TYR A 42 -17.25 -1.08 -14.38
C TYR A 42 -16.93 0.08 -13.44
N GLN A 43 -17.72 0.21 -12.38
CA GLN A 43 -17.41 1.05 -11.23
C GLN A 43 -16.81 0.17 -10.14
N LEU A 44 -15.58 0.47 -9.75
CA LEU A 44 -14.89 -0.17 -8.63
C LEU A 44 -15.08 0.69 -7.37
N ASN A 45 -15.59 0.11 -6.29
CA ASN A 45 -15.69 0.75 -5.00
C ASN A 45 -14.59 0.19 -4.09
N LEU A 46 -13.66 1.06 -3.69
CA LEU A 46 -12.56 0.77 -2.79
C LEU A 46 -12.88 1.41 -1.44
N ARG A 47 -13.22 0.61 -0.43
CA ARG A 47 -13.53 1.09 0.92
C ARG A 47 -12.40 0.73 1.87
N ALA A 48 -11.80 1.74 2.48
CA ALA A 48 -10.82 1.57 3.55
C ALA A 48 -11.51 1.62 4.91
N ASP A 49 -11.38 0.56 5.70
CA ASP A 49 -11.66 0.58 7.13
C ASP A 49 -10.34 0.94 7.85
N ILE A 50 -10.30 2.16 8.38
CA ILE A 50 -9.09 2.81 8.91
C ILE A 50 -9.15 2.80 10.44
N GLN A 51 -8.09 2.31 11.08
CA GLN A 51 -7.98 2.34 12.55
C GLN A 51 -7.90 3.78 13.09
N PRO A 52 -8.40 4.04 14.32
CA PRO A 52 -8.29 5.36 14.94
C PRO A 52 -6.87 5.91 14.95
N GLY A 53 -6.73 7.22 14.68
CA GLY A 53 -5.44 7.90 14.59
C GLY A 53 -4.76 7.83 13.22
N TRP A 54 -5.24 6.96 12.32
CA TRP A 54 -4.76 6.88 10.95
C TRP A 54 -5.66 7.63 9.97
N LYS A 55 -5.08 8.10 8.87
CA LYS A 55 -5.78 8.79 7.79
C LYS A 55 -5.16 8.39 6.45
N LEU A 56 -5.96 8.44 5.39
CA LEU A 56 -5.47 8.38 4.02
C LEU A 56 -5.22 9.78 3.49
N PHE A 57 -4.20 9.91 2.66
CA PHE A 57 -4.01 11.11 1.87
C PHE A 57 -5.06 11.16 0.75
N SER A 58 -5.44 12.37 0.35
CA SER A 58 -6.36 12.56 -0.78
C SER A 58 -5.73 12.05 -2.08
N THR A 59 -6.58 11.54 -2.97
CA THR A 59 -6.27 11.16 -4.35
C THR A 59 -6.17 12.36 -5.28
N THR A 60 -6.74 13.51 -4.90
CA THR A 60 -6.70 14.76 -5.69
C THR A 60 -5.46 15.63 -5.47
N MET A 61 -4.57 15.27 -4.53
CA MET A 61 -3.32 16.01 -4.31
C MET A 61 -2.34 15.84 -5.47
N LYS A 62 -1.42 16.82 -5.62
CA LYS A 62 -0.38 16.82 -6.66
C LYS A 62 0.56 15.63 -6.48
N ASP A 63 1.26 15.25 -7.55
CA ASP A 63 2.17 14.10 -7.53
C ASP A 63 3.39 14.29 -6.63
N GLU A 64 3.79 15.55 -6.40
CA GLU A 64 4.91 15.91 -5.51
C GLU A 64 4.52 15.89 -4.02
N ASP A 65 3.22 15.84 -3.71
CA ASP A 65 2.70 15.80 -2.35
C ASP A 65 2.36 14.36 -1.94
N PRO A 66 2.41 14.00 -0.64
CA PRO A 66 1.96 12.69 -0.18
C PRO A 66 0.52 12.44 -0.62
N ASN A 67 0.26 11.37 -1.36
CA ASN A 67 -1.04 11.15 -1.97
C ASN A 67 -1.41 9.65 -2.01
N THR A 68 -2.71 9.38 -2.16
CA THR A 68 -3.20 8.02 -2.42
C THR A 68 -3.43 7.88 -3.92
N ARG A 69 -3.03 6.76 -4.52
CA ARG A 69 -3.23 6.48 -5.95
C ARG A 69 -3.93 5.15 -6.15
N VAL A 70 -4.82 5.12 -7.14
CA VAL A 70 -5.43 3.89 -7.64
C VAL A 70 -4.80 3.60 -8.99
N ARG A 71 -4.17 2.43 -9.13
CA ARG A 71 -3.51 2.00 -10.36
C ARG A 71 -3.93 0.58 -10.69
N LEU A 72 -4.20 0.32 -11.97
CA LEU A 72 -4.36 -1.03 -12.48
C LEU A 72 -3.00 -1.74 -12.48
N ASP A 73 -3.03 -3.05 -12.22
CA ASP A 73 -1.84 -3.87 -12.36
C ASP A 73 -1.39 -3.94 -13.83
N SER A 74 -0.17 -4.43 -14.05
CA SER A 74 0.40 -4.55 -15.39
C SER A 74 -0.40 -5.50 -16.29
N ALA A 75 -1.05 -6.50 -15.71
CA ALA A 75 -1.90 -7.43 -16.45
C ALA A 75 -3.11 -6.72 -17.05
N SER A 76 -3.75 -5.82 -16.30
CA SER A 76 -4.98 -5.14 -16.70
C SER A 76 -4.72 -3.86 -17.51
N ALA A 77 -3.54 -3.24 -17.35
CA ALA A 77 -3.18 -1.99 -18.01
C ALA A 77 -3.18 -2.06 -19.55
N GLY A 78 -3.07 -3.26 -20.14
CA GLY A 78 -3.08 -3.45 -21.59
C GLY A 78 -4.46 -3.37 -22.25
N PHE A 79 -5.55 -3.52 -21.48
CA PHE A 79 -6.92 -3.60 -22.03
C PHE A 79 -7.96 -2.81 -21.22
N ALA A 80 -7.59 -2.24 -20.08
CA ALA A 80 -8.46 -1.41 -19.27
C ALA A 80 -7.77 -0.08 -18.92
N SER A 81 -8.58 0.96 -18.76
CA SER A 81 -8.12 2.28 -18.33
C SER A 81 -9.02 2.82 -17.23
N ILE A 82 -8.44 3.60 -16.32
CA ILE A 82 -9.19 4.32 -15.29
C ILE A 82 -9.67 5.63 -15.92
N ILE A 83 -10.98 5.80 -16.04
CA ILE A 83 -11.59 7.00 -16.61
C ILE A 83 -11.68 8.12 -15.57
N SER A 84 -12.01 7.77 -14.32
CA SER A 84 -12.11 8.73 -13.22
C SER A 84 -11.90 8.04 -11.87
N VAL A 85 -11.47 8.84 -10.89
CA VAL A 85 -11.41 8.46 -9.47
C VAL A 85 -12.16 9.52 -8.69
N ILE A 86 -13.08 9.09 -7.82
CA ILE A 86 -13.90 9.98 -7.01
C ILE A 86 -13.71 9.61 -5.54
N GLU A 87 -13.23 10.57 -4.74
CA GLU A 87 -13.21 10.44 -3.29
C GLU A 87 -14.60 10.67 -2.71
N LYS A 88 -15.06 9.76 -1.85
CA LYS A 88 -16.26 9.94 -1.06
C LYS A 88 -15.87 10.08 0.41
N PRO A 89 -16.11 11.24 1.05
CA PRO A 89 -15.94 11.34 2.49
C PRO A 89 -16.95 10.43 3.18
N THR A 90 -16.50 9.75 4.24
CA THR A 90 -17.31 8.88 5.10
C THR A 90 -18.20 9.67 6.04
#